data_AF-A6Q3B6-F1
#
_entry.id   AF-A6Q3B6-F1
#
_cell.length_a   1.000
_cell.length_b   1.000
_cell.length_c   1.000
_cell.angle_alpha   90.00
_cell.angle_beta   90.00
_cell.angle_gamma   90.00
#
_symmetry.space_group_name_H-M   'P 1'
#
loop_
_entity.id
_entity.type
_entity.pdbx_description
1 polymer ?
#
loop_
_entity_poly.entity_id
_entity_poly.type
_entity_poly.pdbx_seq_one_letter_code
_entity_poly.pdbx_strand_id
1 'polypeptide(L)'
;MGFKKGVQTQKIIRFKEFDEARDYIENFQKYHQDNIYAAIDYMISHKEYYFLLKNLLRHQQNGKIEKFVEYLFSRLECLKRNEDRKLLKQLLQCRNTYLQEKTFSFIINCCETFDISDMLEDYEPSLQQIELIVNHLECESIKKYTEALQKKLLEKYRLLSRNKDAELG
;
A
#
# COMPACT_ATOMS: atom_id res chain seq x y z
N MET A 1 12.58 -49.85 -14.11
CA MET A 1 12.00 -49.15 -12.95
C MET A 1 11.66 -47.73 -13.39
N GLY A 2 10.38 -47.47 -13.66
CA GLY A 2 9.93 -46.18 -14.19
C GLY A 2 9.59 -45.21 -13.06
N PHE A 3 10.31 -44.08 -13.00
CA PHE A 3 9.95 -42.95 -12.14
C PHE A 3 8.76 -42.21 -12.76
N LYS A 4 7.54 -42.43 -12.24
CA LYS A 4 6.43 -41.50 -12.46
C LYS A 4 6.51 -40.41 -11.41
N LYS A 5 7.16 -39.28 -11.75
CA LYS A 5 7.01 -38.02 -11.02
C LYS A 5 5.55 -37.57 -11.21
N GLY A 6 4.72 -37.81 -10.20
CA GLY A 6 3.41 -37.20 -10.09
C GLY A 6 3.60 -35.71 -9.85
N VAL A 7 3.70 -34.94 -10.92
CA VAL A 7 3.50 -33.49 -10.86
C VAL A 7 2.02 -33.31 -10.56
N GLN A 8 1.66 -33.16 -9.28
CA GLN A 8 0.36 -32.64 -8.92
C GLN A 8 0.31 -31.21 -9.45
N THR A 9 -0.22 -31.04 -10.66
CA THR A 9 -0.64 -29.75 -11.17
C THR A 9 -1.72 -29.26 -10.22
N GLN A 10 -1.35 -28.35 -9.31
CA GLN A 10 -2.32 -27.64 -8.49
C GLN A 10 -3.38 -27.06 -9.43
N LYS A 11 -4.61 -27.54 -9.27
CA LYS A 11 -5.74 -27.12 -10.09
C LYS A 11 -6.01 -25.66 -9.75
N ILE A 12 -5.71 -24.75 -10.68
CA ILE A 12 -5.98 -23.31 -10.53
C ILE A 12 -7.49 -23.16 -10.24
N ILE A 13 -7.82 -22.64 -9.06
CA ILE A 13 -9.20 -22.39 -8.66
C ILE A 13 -9.70 -21.18 -9.46
N ARG A 14 -10.87 -21.33 -10.10
CA ARG A 14 -11.59 -20.22 -10.73
C ARG A 14 -12.86 -19.97 -9.93
N PHE A 15 -12.91 -18.84 -9.26
CA PHE A 15 -14.07 -18.40 -8.50
C PHE A 15 -15.19 -18.00 -9.44
N LYS A 16 -16.42 -18.38 -9.11
CA LYS A 16 -17.61 -17.98 -9.87
C LYS A 16 -18.39 -16.89 -9.16
N GLU A 17 -18.33 -16.89 -7.84
CA GLU A 17 -19.11 -15.98 -6.99
C GLU A 17 -18.21 -15.19 -6.05
N PHE A 18 -18.66 -13.97 -5.73
CA PHE A 18 -17.96 -13.08 -4.79
C PHE A 18 -17.81 -13.72 -3.42
N ASP A 19 -18.84 -14.39 -2.90
CA ASP A 19 -18.81 -15.00 -1.56
C ASP A 19 -17.79 -16.13 -1.46
N GLU A 20 -17.56 -16.87 -2.55
CA GLU A 20 -16.49 -17.87 -2.60
C GLU A 20 -15.13 -17.18 -2.46
N ALA A 21 -14.82 -16.19 -3.31
CA ALA A 21 -13.54 -15.49 -3.27
C ALA A 21 -13.34 -14.74 -1.94
N ARG A 22 -14.42 -14.16 -1.39
CA ARG A 22 -14.44 -13.43 -0.13
C ARG A 22 -13.90 -14.26 1.02
N ASP A 23 -14.33 -15.52 1.13
CA ASP A 23 -13.89 -16.39 2.22
C ASP A 23 -12.37 -16.63 2.20
N TYR A 24 -11.78 -16.78 1.01
CA TYR A 24 -10.33 -16.93 0.87
C TYR A 24 -9.55 -15.67 1.26
N ILE A 25 -10.13 -14.48 1.05
CA ILE A 25 -9.52 -13.21 1.45
C ILE A 25 -9.65 -12.99 2.96
N GLU A 26 -10.85 -13.14 3.53
CA GLU A 26 -11.08 -12.90 4.97
C GLU A 26 -10.38 -13.95 5.85
N ASN A 27 -10.20 -15.17 5.34
CA ASN A 27 -9.57 -16.28 6.05
C ASN A 27 -8.23 -16.70 5.42
N PHE A 28 -7.49 -15.78 4.80
CA PHE A 28 -6.27 -16.06 4.04
C PHE A 28 -5.22 -16.90 4.78
N GLN A 29 -5.18 -16.85 6.12
CA GLN A 29 -4.26 -17.66 6.92
C GLN A 29 -4.52 -19.18 6.85
N LYS A 30 -5.74 -19.59 6.51
CA LYS A 30 -6.18 -20.98 6.48
C LYS A 30 -5.96 -21.64 5.11
N TYR A 31 -5.74 -20.83 4.08
CA TYR A 31 -5.72 -21.29 2.70
C TYR A 31 -4.31 -21.32 2.11
N HIS A 32 -4.14 -22.13 1.07
CA HIS A 32 -2.91 -22.16 0.29
C HIS A 32 -2.73 -20.85 -0.48
N GLN A 33 -1.47 -20.40 -0.63
CA GLN A 33 -1.10 -19.13 -1.24
C GLN A 33 -1.71 -18.94 -2.65
N ASP A 34 -1.65 -19.96 -3.50
CA ASP A 34 -2.18 -19.89 -4.87
C ASP A 34 -3.70 -19.66 -4.92
N ASN A 35 -4.44 -20.20 -3.95
CA ASN A 35 -5.89 -20.00 -3.88
C ASN A 35 -6.23 -18.57 -3.45
N ILE A 36 -5.43 -18.00 -2.55
CA ILE A 36 -5.55 -16.61 -2.13
C ILE A 36 -5.25 -15.68 -3.31
N TYR A 37 -4.22 -15.98 -4.09
CA TYR A 37 -3.86 -15.19 -5.28
C TYR A 37 -4.94 -15.24 -6.35
N ALA A 38 -5.52 -16.42 -6.61
CA ALA A 38 -6.67 -16.55 -7.50
C ALA A 38 -7.89 -15.75 -7.00
N ALA A 39 -8.10 -15.66 -5.67
CA ALA A 39 -9.19 -14.86 -5.10
C ALA A 39 -8.91 -13.36 -5.26
N ILE A 40 -7.66 -12.93 -5.09
CA ILE A 40 -7.23 -11.55 -5.34
C ILE A 40 -7.45 -11.18 -6.81
N ASP A 41 -7.01 -12.01 -7.76
CA ASP A 41 -7.22 -11.77 -9.18
C ASP A 41 -8.70 -11.68 -9.54
N TYR A 42 -9.54 -12.54 -8.95
CA TYR A 42 -10.99 -12.46 -9.11
C TYR A 42 -11.52 -11.10 -8.63
N MET A 43 -11.18 -10.69 -7.40
CA MET A 43 -11.63 -9.41 -6.83
C MET A 43 -11.14 -8.21 -7.65
N ILE A 44 -9.89 -8.23 -8.13
CA ILE A 44 -9.32 -7.18 -8.98
C ILE A 44 -10.08 -7.10 -10.31
N SER A 45 -10.35 -8.22 -10.96
CA SER A 45 -11.08 -8.25 -12.24
C SER A 45 -12.52 -7.70 -12.12
N HIS A 46 -13.12 -7.81 -10.94
CA HIS A 46 -14.45 -7.27 -10.62
C HIS A 46 -14.39 -5.86 -10.00
N LYS A 47 -13.20 -5.24 -9.90
CA LYS A 47 -12.98 -3.90 -9.33
C LYS A 47 -13.41 -3.77 -7.87
N GLU A 48 -13.27 -4.86 -7.10
CA GLU A 48 -13.57 -4.95 -5.67
C GLU A 48 -12.38 -4.44 -4.80
N TYR A 49 -11.77 -3.32 -5.21
CA TYR A 49 -10.57 -2.77 -4.56
C TYR A 49 -10.83 -2.32 -3.13
N TYR A 50 -11.97 -1.66 -2.90
CA TYR A 50 -12.39 -1.23 -1.58
C TYR A 50 -12.41 -2.39 -0.59
N PHE A 51 -12.97 -3.53 -1.01
CA PHE A 51 -13.02 -4.74 -0.19
C PHE A 51 -11.62 -5.27 0.14
N LEU A 52 -10.72 -5.32 -0.85
CA LEU A 52 -9.34 -5.77 -0.65
C LEU A 52 -8.57 -4.86 0.32
N LEU A 53 -8.65 -3.54 0.13
CA LEU A 53 -8.00 -2.56 1.00
C LEU A 53 -8.58 -2.56 2.43
N LYS A 54 -9.89 -2.74 2.57
CA LYS A 54 -10.53 -2.85 3.88
C LYS A 54 -10.05 -4.09 4.64
N ASN A 55 -9.83 -5.20 3.93
CA ASN A 55 -9.24 -6.40 4.54
C ASN A 55 -7.79 -6.20 4.97
N LEU A 56 -6.98 -5.46 4.19
CA LEU A 56 -5.63 -5.08 4.63
C LEU A 56 -5.66 -4.33 5.97
N LEU A 57 -6.54 -3.33 6.10
CA LEU A 57 -6.68 -2.57 7.35
C LEU A 57 -7.13 -3.45 8.53
N ARG A 58 -8.07 -4.36 8.28
CA ARG A 58 -8.56 -5.32 9.29
C ARG A 58 -7.45 -6.23 9.80
N HIS A 59 -6.53 -6.62 8.92
CA HIS A 59 -5.44 -7.55 9.22
C HIS A 59 -4.07 -6.87 9.36
N GLN A 60 -4.02 -5.54 9.50
CA GLN A 60 -2.75 -4.77 9.48
C GLN A 60 -1.72 -5.23 10.54
N GLN A 61 -2.16 -5.80 11.66
CA GLN A 61 -1.27 -6.28 12.74
C GLN A 61 -0.85 -7.76 12.57
N ASN A 62 -1.30 -8.41 11.50
CA ASN A 62 -1.08 -9.83 11.27
C ASN A 62 0.24 -10.06 10.55
N GLY A 63 1.22 -10.69 11.19
CA GLY A 63 2.55 -10.95 10.59
C GLY A 63 2.53 -11.81 9.33
N LYS A 64 1.41 -12.49 9.00
CA LYS A 64 1.27 -13.28 7.75
C LYS A 64 0.76 -12.45 6.56
N ILE A 65 0.43 -11.17 6.77
CA ILE A 65 -0.19 -10.32 5.74
C ILE A 65 0.78 -9.92 4.62
N GLU A 66 2.09 -10.03 4.83
CA GLU A 66 3.11 -9.50 3.92
C GLU A 66 2.99 -10.06 2.50
N LYS A 67 2.89 -11.39 2.36
CA LYS A 67 2.73 -12.04 1.04
C LYS A 67 1.45 -11.62 0.33
N PHE A 68 0.37 -11.44 1.09
CA PHE A 68 -0.91 -10.95 0.57
C PHE A 68 -0.75 -9.52 0.03
N VAL A 69 -0.05 -8.67 0.77
CA VAL A 69 0.23 -7.27 0.43
C VAL A 69 1.09 -7.15 -0.82
N GLU A 70 2.17 -7.92 -0.93
CA GLU A 70 3.06 -7.89 -2.12
C GLU A 70 2.30 -8.22 -3.39
N TYR A 71 1.57 -9.33 -3.35
CA TYR A 71 0.84 -9.79 -4.52
C TYR A 71 -0.25 -8.79 -4.89
N LEU A 72 -1.04 -8.34 -3.91
CA LEU A 72 -2.11 -7.38 -4.13
C LEU A 72 -1.59 -6.09 -4.77
N PHE A 73 -0.59 -5.42 -4.18
CA PHE A 73 -0.07 -4.17 -4.74
C PHE A 73 0.66 -4.34 -6.09
N SER A 74 1.21 -5.53 -6.39
CA SER A 74 1.78 -5.81 -7.71
C SER A 74 0.74 -5.95 -8.83
N ARG A 75 -0.53 -6.21 -8.45
CA ARG A 75 -1.64 -6.46 -9.38
C ARG A 75 -2.66 -5.32 -9.42
N LEU A 76 -2.68 -4.47 -8.40
CA LEU A 76 -3.59 -3.33 -8.33
C LEU A 76 -3.25 -2.29 -9.39
N GLU A 77 -4.29 -1.80 -10.06
CA GLU A 77 -4.23 -0.59 -10.87
C GLU A 77 -4.34 0.65 -9.98
N CYS A 78 -3.92 1.80 -10.50
CA CYS A 78 -4.01 3.07 -9.79
C CYS A 78 -5.47 3.45 -9.46
N LEU A 79 -5.75 3.59 -8.16
CA LEU A 79 -7.11 3.71 -7.62
C LEU A 79 -7.66 5.13 -7.69
N LYS A 80 -8.64 5.34 -8.59
CA LYS A 80 -9.23 6.67 -8.84
C LYS A 80 -10.38 7.03 -7.90
N ARG A 81 -11.05 6.05 -7.28
CA ARG A 81 -12.21 6.31 -6.42
C ARG A 81 -11.76 6.93 -5.10
N ASN A 82 -12.46 7.97 -4.65
CA ASN A 82 -12.13 8.67 -3.40
C ASN A 82 -12.20 7.75 -2.17
N GLU A 83 -13.11 6.79 -2.16
CA GLU A 83 -13.24 5.83 -1.06
C GLU A 83 -12.00 4.93 -0.93
N ASP A 84 -11.47 4.45 -2.06
CA ASP A 84 -10.25 3.64 -2.09
C ASP A 84 -9.05 4.47 -1.62
N ARG A 85 -8.95 5.72 -2.07
CA ARG A 85 -7.89 6.66 -1.64
C ARG A 85 -7.92 6.94 -0.14
N LYS A 86 -9.10 7.04 0.47
CA LYS A 86 -9.24 7.17 1.92
C LYS A 86 -8.68 5.94 2.64
N LEU A 87 -8.92 4.73 2.13
CA LEU A 87 -8.35 3.51 2.71
C LEU A 87 -6.83 3.47 2.53
N LEU A 88 -6.29 3.89 1.38
CA LEU A 88 -4.84 4.02 1.18
C LEU A 88 -4.20 5.01 2.18
N LYS A 89 -4.83 6.16 2.43
CA LYS A 89 -4.37 7.12 3.44
C LYS A 89 -4.36 6.52 4.85
N GLN A 90 -5.38 5.73 5.19
CA GLN A 90 -5.42 4.98 6.46
C GLN A 90 -4.31 3.93 6.55
N LEU A 91 -4.00 3.24 5.44
CA LEU A 91 -2.91 2.27 5.37
C LEU A 91 -1.54 2.94 5.52
N LEU A 92 -1.33 4.15 5.00
CA LEU A 92 -0.11 4.93 5.25
C LEU A 92 0.07 5.29 6.73
N GLN A 93 -1.01 5.44 7.47
CA GLN A 93 -0.99 5.80 8.89
C GLN A 93 -0.94 4.57 9.82
N CYS A 94 -0.88 3.35 9.27
CA CYS A 94 -0.84 2.14 10.06
C CYS A 94 0.50 2.00 10.82
N ARG A 95 0.48 1.25 11.92
CA ARG A 95 1.71 0.96 12.71
C ARG A 95 2.61 -0.09 12.06
N ASN A 96 2.13 -0.78 11.02
CA ASN A 96 2.89 -1.81 10.34
C ASN A 96 3.77 -1.16 9.27
N THR A 97 5.06 -1.02 9.58
CA THR A 97 6.05 -0.38 8.70
C THR A 97 6.08 -1.00 7.32
N TYR A 98 6.00 -2.32 7.23
CA TYR A 98 6.01 -3.02 5.95
C TYR A 98 4.79 -2.65 5.08
N LEU A 99 3.60 -2.64 5.68
CA LEU A 99 2.37 -2.25 4.99
C LEU A 99 2.40 -0.78 4.58
N GLN A 100 2.91 0.08 5.45
CA GLN A 100 3.12 1.50 5.17
C GLN A 100 4.07 1.70 3.99
N GLU A 101 5.21 1.02 3.96
CA GLU A 101 6.19 1.07 2.86
C GLU A 101 5.59 0.63 1.53
N LYS A 102 4.89 -0.52 1.50
CA LYS A 102 4.25 -1.01 0.26
C LYS A 102 3.15 -0.07 -0.22
N THR A 103 2.35 0.47 0.71
CA THR A 103 1.31 1.44 0.39
C THR A 103 1.91 2.73 -0.16
N PHE A 104 2.98 3.24 0.45
CA PHE A 104 3.69 4.43 -0.01
C PHE A 104 4.24 4.24 -1.42
N SER A 105 4.95 3.14 -1.66
CA SER A 105 5.50 2.84 -2.97
C SER A 105 4.41 2.73 -4.04
N PHE A 106 3.29 2.09 -3.72
CA PHE A 106 2.14 2.02 -4.63
C PHE A 106 1.58 3.41 -4.96
N ILE A 107 1.40 4.28 -3.96
CA ILE A 107 0.88 5.63 -4.16
C ILE A 107 1.81 6.45 -5.06
N ILE A 108 3.11 6.44 -4.78
CA ILE A 108 4.11 7.18 -5.56
C ILE A 108 4.12 6.72 -7.03
N ASN A 109 4.06 5.40 -7.27
CA ASN A 109 4.02 4.86 -8.63
C ASN A 109 2.76 5.29 -9.40
N CYS A 110 1.70 5.73 -8.71
CA CYS A 110 0.45 6.19 -9.30
C CYS A 110 0.39 7.70 -9.54
N CYS A 111 1.46 8.43 -9.26
CA CYS A 111 1.46 9.89 -9.28
C CYS A 111 1.15 10.49 -10.66
N GLU A 112 1.46 9.79 -11.76
CA GLU A 112 1.15 10.20 -13.14
C GLU A 112 -0.34 10.03 -13.47
N THR A 113 -1.04 9.16 -12.74
CA THR A 113 -2.44 8.83 -13.04
C THR A 113 -3.41 9.79 -12.38
N PHE A 114 -3.08 10.32 -11.20
CA PHE A 114 -3.91 11.28 -10.48
C PHE A 114 -3.09 12.04 -9.41
N ASP A 115 -3.64 13.15 -8.92
CA ASP A 115 -3.00 13.92 -7.86
C ASP A 115 -2.96 13.13 -6.54
N ILE A 116 -1.75 12.83 -6.08
CA ILE A 116 -1.49 12.10 -4.84
C ILE A 116 -1.12 13.01 -3.67
N SER A 117 -1.00 14.32 -3.90
CA SER A 117 -0.54 15.27 -2.86
C SER A 117 -1.45 15.26 -1.62
N ASP A 118 -2.78 15.24 -1.81
CA ASP A 118 -3.76 15.16 -0.71
C ASP A 118 -3.62 13.91 0.18
N MET A 119 -3.13 12.80 -0.40
CA MET A 119 -2.92 11.55 0.33
C MET A 119 -1.65 11.61 1.18
N LEU A 120 -0.65 12.38 0.73
CA LEU A 120 0.67 12.49 1.35
C LEU A 120 0.82 13.73 2.24
N GLU A 121 -0.13 14.66 2.24
CA GLU A 121 -0.01 15.98 2.88
C GLU A 121 0.57 15.96 4.31
N ASP A 122 0.18 14.98 5.14
CA ASP A 122 0.60 14.85 6.53
C ASP A 122 1.53 13.66 6.79
N TYR A 123 2.06 13.07 5.72
CA TYR A 123 2.95 11.93 5.81
C TYR A 123 4.40 12.41 5.92
N GLU A 124 5.12 11.96 6.96
CA GLU A 124 6.56 12.19 7.08
C GLU A 124 7.30 10.97 6.50
N PRO A 125 8.01 11.10 5.36
CA PRO A 125 8.66 9.97 4.71
C PRO A 125 9.92 9.56 5.46
N SER A 126 10.18 8.25 5.52
CA SER A 126 11.47 7.72 5.99
C SER A 126 12.60 8.04 5.00
N LEU A 127 13.86 7.90 5.43
CA LEU A 127 15.01 8.12 4.54
C LEU A 127 14.97 7.26 3.27
N GLN A 128 14.54 6.00 3.38
CA GLN A 128 14.40 5.09 2.23
C GLN A 128 13.29 5.54 1.28
N GLN A 129 12.22 6.12 1.82
CA GLN A 129 11.11 6.65 1.01
C GLN A 129 11.48 7.94 0.28
N ILE A 130 12.43 8.72 0.81
CA ILE A 130 12.96 9.89 0.12
C ILE A 130 13.64 9.51 -1.19
N GLU A 131 14.38 8.40 -1.25
CA GLU A 131 14.99 7.93 -2.50
C GLU A 131 13.93 7.65 -3.57
N LEU A 132 12.81 7.03 -3.17
CA LEU A 132 11.70 6.77 -4.09
C LEU A 132 11.02 8.06 -4.57
N ILE A 133 10.87 9.06 -3.68
CA ILE A 133 10.38 10.39 -4.05
C ILE A 133 11.30 11.04 -5.08
N VAL A 134 12.62 10.98 -4.86
CA VAL A 134 13.63 11.56 -5.76
C VAL A 134 13.50 10.97 -7.17
N ASN A 135 13.30 9.65 -7.27
CA ASN A 135 13.12 8.95 -8.55
C ASN A 135 11.85 9.36 -9.31
N HIS A 136 10.89 10.02 -8.65
CA HIS A 136 9.63 10.45 -9.24
C HIS A 136 9.43 11.97 -9.18
N LEU A 137 10.52 12.74 -9.01
CA LEU A 137 10.46 14.20 -8.91
C LEU A 137 9.91 14.89 -10.15
N GLU A 138 9.89 14.24 -11.32
CA GLU A 138 9.30 14.81 -12.52
C GLU A 138 7.78 15.00 -12.41
N CYS A 139 7.16 14.22 -11.52
CA CYS A 139 5.74 14.18 -11.28
C CYS A 139 5.23 15.41 -10.50
N GLU A 140 4.25 16.13 -11.05
CA GLU A 140 3.78 17.40 -10.50
C GLU A 140 3.20 17.27 -9.09
N SER A 141 2.44 16.21 -8.83
CA SER A 141 1.85 15.92 -7.51
C SER A 141 2.93 15.65 -6.45
N ILE A 142 4.04 15.03 -6.84
CA ILE A 142 5.19 14.79 -5.96
C ILE A 142 5.95 16.09 -5.72
N LYS A 143 6.18 16.92 -6.74
CA LYS A 143 6.78 18.26 -6.56
C LYS A 143 6.00 19.08 -5.53
N LYS A 144 4.67 19.17 -5.69
CA LYS A 144 3.77 19.86 -4.74
C LYS A 144 3.93 19.33 -3.32
N TYR A 145 3.92 18.01 -3.15
CA TYR A 145 4.14 17.38 -1.86
C TYR A 145 5.52 17.70 -1.27
N THR A 146 6.60 17.61 -2.07
CA THR A 146 7.95 17.92 -1.59
C THR A 146 8.14 19.38 -1.19
N GLU A 147 7.54 20.32 -1.92
CA GLU A 147 7.56 21.74 -1.59
C GLU A 147 6.81 22.02 -0.28
N ALA A 148 5.65 21.38 -0.08
CA ALA A 148 4.89 21.47 1.16
C ALA A 148 5.69 20.89 2.35
N LEU A 149 6.33 19.73 2.17
CA LEU A 149 7.16 19.09 3.18
C LEU A 149 8.36 19.97 3.54
N GLN A 150 9.05 20.55 2.55
CA GLN A 150 10.18 21.46 2.78
C GLN A 150 9.77 22.69 3.59
N LYS A 151 8.61 23.30 3.27
CA LYS A 151 8.07 24.43 4.05
C LYS A 151 7.79 24.03 5.49
N LYS A 152 7.12 22.89 5.72
CA LYS A 152 6.84 22.35 7.06
C LYS A 152 8.12 22.12 7.87
N LEU A 153 9.14 21.52 7.26
CA LEU A 153 10.44 21.27 7.92
C LEU A 153 11.20 22.55 8.26
N LEU A 154 11.22 23.54 7.36
CA LEU A 154 11.84 24.83 7.61
C LEU A 154 11.15 25.59 8.75
N GLU A 155 9.82 25.53 8.82
CA GLU A 155 9.06 26.13 9.92
C GLU A 155 9.38 25.44 11.26
N LYS A 156 9.39 24.10 11.30
CA LYS A 156 9.79 23.33 12.47
C LYS A 156 11.20 23.69 12.95
N TYR A 157 12.15 23.84 12.02
CA TYR A 157 13.52 24.25 12.34
C TYR A 157 13.59 25.66 12.94
N ARG A 158 12.86 26.64 12.37
CA ARG A 158 12.79 28.02 12.88
C ARG A 158 12.22 28.09 14.31
N LEU A 159 11.22 27.27 14.62
CA LEU A 159 10.64 27.20 15.96
C LEU A 159 11.65 26.62 16.97
N LEU A 160 12.36 25.56 16.58
CA LEU A 160 13.38 24.94 17.42
C LEU A 160 14.58 25.86 17.70
N SER A 161 15.01 26.65 16.71
CA SER A 161 16.12 27.60 16.91
C SER A 161 15.75 28.71 17.89
N ARG A 162 14.54 29.28 17.77
CA ARG A 162 14.05 30.31 18.70
C ARG A 162 13.95 29.84 20.15
N ASN A 163 13.54 28.58 20.36
CA ASN A 163 13.42 28.03 21.71
C ASN A 163 14.80 27.77 22.33
N LYS A 164 15.80 27.34 21.54
CA LYS A 164 17.19 27.23 22.02
C LYS A 164 17.77 28.57 22.45
N ASP A 165 17.46 29.65 21.72
CA ASP A 165 17.93 30.99 22.07
C ASP A 165 17.24 31.53 23.33
N ALA A 166 16.01 31.09 23.64
CA ALA A 166 15.27 31.47 24.84
C ALA A 166 15.65 30.68 26.11
N GLU A 167 16.24 29.49 25.98
CA GLU A 167 16.75 28.69 27.11
C GLU A 167 18.18 29.08 27.54
N LEU A 168 18.88 29.88 26.72
CA LEU A 168 20.26 30.33 26.94
C LEU A 168 20.39 31.80 27.38
N GLY A 169 19.28 32.54 27.48
CA GLY A 169 19.22 33.93 27.94
C GLY A 169 18.55 34.07 29.29
#